data_AF-A0A1Y3B8P0-F1
#
_entry.id   AF-A0A1Y3B8P0-F1
#
_cell.length_a   1.000
_cell.length_b   1.000
_cell.length_c   1.000
_cell.angle_alpha   90.00
_cell.angle_beta   90.00
_cell.angle_gamma   90.00
#
_symmetry.space_group_name_H-M   'P 1'
#
loop_
_entity.id
_entity.type
_entity.pdbx_description
1 polymer ?
#
loop_
_entity_poly.entity_id
_entity_poly.type
_entity_poly.pdbx_seq_one_letter_code
_entity_poly.pdbx_strand_id
1 'polypeptide(L)'
;MDSGSLRCYGSSLFLKRHFGAGYHLRMEKKSVDIDSNSIKKIVYDHVKDAKIESSVGIEITFSLPSEEIAKFGSLLRCIETDLVDQIVNYGISITTMEEVFLKVGSHNQKKTESLMLTENGTKTKSSAINIGNGDMKNYVAKVKNSGSKLIFQQFYALLVKRILYSYRNPILTIIQFILPILILISTLLMMKSIPTLAPFRKLEMSLDQFNNPFVKYFAHNDNLSISLAKDYEDTLKDEISDNRIIGKR
;
A
#
# COMPACT_ATOMS: atom_id res chain seq x y z
N MET A 1 -20.27 23.76 14.98
CA MET A 1 -20.97 23.08 16.10
C MET A 1 -20.00 22.08 16.70
N ASP A 2 -19.99 21.96 18.03
CA ASP A 2 -19.18 20.98 18.76
C ASP A 2 -20.00 20.50 19.96
N SER A 3 -19.99 19.18 20.20
CA SER A 3 -20.72 18.51 21.28
C SER A 3 -22.22 18.91 21.34
N GLY A 4 -22.88 18.97 20.18
CA GLY A 4 -24.32 19.30 20.09
C GLY A 4 -24.66 20.77 20.31
N SER A 5 -23.68 21.67 20.42
CA SER A 5 -23.90 23.11 20.64
C SER A 5 -23.22 23.98 19.58
N LEU A 6 -23.81 25.13 19.28
CA LEU A 6 -23.20 26.14 18.41
C LEU A 6 -22.14 26.91 19.21
N ARG A 7 -20.86 26.70 18.89
CA ARG A 7 -19.73 27.34 19.60
C ARG A 7 -19.35 28.71 19.07
N CYS A 8 -19.52 28.95 17.78
CA CYS A 8 -19.17 30.21 17.12
C CYS A 8 -20.06 30.41 15.88
N TYR A 9 -20.33 31.67 15.54
CA TYR A 9 -21.08 32.08 14.36
C TYR A 9 -20.50 33.40 13.83
N GLY A 10 -20.71 33.68 12.55
CA GLY A 10 -20.20 34.87 11.88
C GLY A 10 -19.82 34.60 10.43
N SER A 11 -19.37 35.64 9.72
CA SER A 11 -18.83 35.48 8.37
C SER A 11 -17.50 34.71 8.41
N SER A 12 -17.15 34.06 7.30
CA SER A 12 -15.87 33.32 7.19
C SER A 12 -14.66 34.23 7.48
N LEU A 13 -14.72 35.50 7.07
CA LEU A 13 -13.68 36.49 7.35
C LEU A 13 -13.59 36.81 8.84
N PHE A 14 -14.73 37.00 9.51
CA PHE A 14 -14.78 37.27 10.94
C PHE A 14 -14.19 36.10 11.74
N LEU A 15 -14.59 34.87 11.43
CA LEU A 15 -14.12 33.68 12.12
C LEU A 15 -12.63 33.43 11.89
N LYS A 16 -12.12 33.69 10.67
CA LYS A 16 -10.67 33.66 10.38
C LYS A 16 -9.89 34.67 11.20
N ARG A 17 -10.39 35.89 11.38
CA ARG A 17 -9.72 36.92 12.19
C ARG A 17 -9.78 36.61 13.68
N HIS A 18 -10.91 36.07 14.15
CA HIS A 18 -11.13 35.85 15.58
C HIS A 18 -10.44 34.58 16.11
N PHE A 19 -10.40 33.51 15.30
CA PHE A 19 -9.83 32.21 15.71
C PHE A 19 -8.52 31.88 15.00
N GLY A 20 -8.34 32.34 13.77
CA GLY A 20 -7.08 32.25 13.04
C GLY A 20 -6.14 33.39 13.41
N ALA A 21 -4.85 33.19 13.19
CA ALA A 21 -3.91 34.29 13.26
C ALA A 21 -3.92 35.17 12.00
N GLY A 22 -4.68 34.79 10.98
CA GLY A 22 -4.75 35.51 9.70
C GLY A 22 -3.89 34.82 8.65
N TYR A 23 -2.57 34.94 8.80
CA TYR A 23 -1.59 34.43 7.83
C TYR A 23 -0.53 33.57 8.51
N HIS A 24 0.05 32.64 7.75
CA HIS A 24 1.15 31.80 8.21
C HIS A 24 2.34 32.00 7.26
N LEU A 25 3.44 32.52 7.80
CA LEU A 25 4.71 32.63 7.10
C LEU A 25 5.55 31.40 7.42
N ARG A 26 5.78 30.56 6.41
CA ARG A 26 6.62 29.36 6.48
C ARG A 26 7.95 29.65 5.80
N MET A 27 9.05 29.31 6.45
CA MET A 27 10.40 29.50 5.94
C MET A 27 11.21 28.22 6.13
N GLU A 28 12.04 27.91 5.14
CA GLU A 28 12.96 26.78 5.12
C GLU A 28 14.40 27.29 5.16
N LYS A 29 15.13 26.92 6.21
CA LYS A 29 16.54 27.22 6.41
C LYS A 29 17.41 26.34 5.52
N LYS A 30 18.58 26.86 5.17
CA LYS A 30 19.58 26.12 4.39
C LYS A 30 20.23 24.96 5.15
N SER A 31 20.36 25.06 6.47
CA SER A 31 20.83 23.97 7.33
C SER A 31 20.26 24.11 8.75
N VAL A 32 20.37 23.04 9.54
CA VAL A 32 19.90 23.01 10.95
C VAL A 32 20.76 23.90 11.85
N ASP A 33 22.02 24.13 11.47
CA ASP A 33 23.00 24.92 12.25
C ASP A 33 22.72 26.43 12.22
N ILE A 34 21.84 26.89 11.33
CA ILE A 34 21.47 28.30 11.21
C ILE A 34 20.61 28.71 12.41
N ASP A 35 21.12 29.71 13.14
CA ASP A 35 20.44 30.25 14.29
C ASP A 35 19.06 30.81 13.90
N SER A 36 18.06 30.49 14.71
CA SER A 36 16.69 30.95 14.47
C SER A 36 16.50 32.40 14.92
N ASN A 37 17.41 32.96 15.73
CA ASN A 37 17.19 34.27 16.33
C ASN A 37 17.34 35.43 15.33
N SER A 38 18.23 35.32 14.34
CA SER A 38 18.35 36.28 13.24
C SER A 38 17.02 36.39 12.47
N ILE A 39 16.45 35.24 12.11
CA ILE A 39 15.17 35.12 11.39
C ILE A 39 14.03 35.70 12.24
N LYS A 40 13.96 35.31 13.53
CA LYS A 40 12.95 35.82 14.45
C LYS A 40 13.03 37.34 14.61
N LYS A 41 14.24 37.89 14.70
CA LYS A 41 14.46 39.33 14.84
C LYS A 41 13.89 40.08 13.65
N ILE A 42 14.21 39.68 12.43
CA ILE A 42 13.69 40.33 11.21
C ILE A 42 12.16 40.28 11.15
N VAL A 43 11.57 39.14 11.52
CA VAL A 43 10.11 38.98 11.57
C VAL A 43 9.49 39.91 12.61
N TYR A 44 10.03 39.97 13.83
CA TYR A 44 9.50 40.81 14.91
C TYR A 44 9.75 42.30 14.72
N ASP A 45 10.83 42.67 14.02
CA ASP A 45 11.14 44.07 13.69
C ASP A 45 10.08 44.65 12.73
N HIS A 46 9.56 43.83 11.80
CA HIS A 46 8.50 44.24 10.88
C HIS A 46 7.10 44.03 11.44
N VAL A 47 6.85 42.88 12.07
CA VAL A 47 5.54 42.45 12.55
C VAL A 47 5.63 42.09 14.03
N LYS A 48 5.33 43.07 14.90
CA LYS A 48 5.52 42.94 16.36
C LYS A 48 4.63 41.88 17.00
N ASP A 49 3.40 41.76 16.50
CA ASP A 49 2.40 40.82 16.99
C ASP A 49 2.49 39.43 16.34
N ALA A 50 3.57 39.16 15.58
CA ALA A 50 3.85 37.84 15.06
C ALA A 50 4.00 36.82 16.22
N LYS A 51 3.66 35.56 15.97
CA LYS A 51 3.84 34.47 16.95
C LYS A 51 4.51 33.28 16.27
N ILE A 52 5.53 32.70 16.90
CA ILE A 52 6.12 31.45 16.41
C ILE A 52 5.15 30.31 16.71
N GLU A 53 4.71 29.60 15.67
CA GLU A 53 3.86 28.41 15.80
C GLU A 53 4.70 27.15 15.88
N SER A 54 5.73 27.05 15.03
CA SER A 54 6.63 25.90 14.98
C SER A 54 8.05 26.30 14.56
N SER A 55 9.03 25.56 15.05
CA SER A 55 10.44 25.69 14.68
C SER A 55 11.08 24.31 14.84
N VAL A 56 11.13 23.54 13.77
CA VAL A 56 11.54 22.12 13.80
C VAL A 56 12.51 21.85 12.66
N GLY A 57 13.74 21.44 13.01
CA GLY A 57 14.79 21.16 12.02
C GLY A 57 15.12 22.40 11.20
N ILE A 58 14.92 22.30 9.88
CA ILE A 58 15.13 23.39 8.92
C ILE A 58 13.89 24.28 8.75
N GLU A 59 12.73 23.91 9.29
CA GLU A 59 11.49 24.63 9.03
C GLU A 59 11.10 25.52 10.22
N ILE A 60 10.69 26.76 9.92
CA ILE A 60 10.14 27.68 10.90
C ILE A 60 8.83 28.30 10.38
N THR A 61 7.81 28.34 11.22
CA THR A 61 6.48 28.88 10.88
C THR A 61 6.06 29.93 11.89
N PHE A 62 5.64 31.09 11.37
CA PHE A 62 5.11 32.21 12.13
C PHE A 62 3.64 32.45 11.76
N SER A 63 2.81 32.73 12.76
CA SER A 63 1.47 33.28 12.57
C SER A 63 1.56 34.80 12.54
N LEU A 64 1.11 35.43 11.46
CA LEU A 64 1.14 36.86 11.24
C LEU A 64 -0.28 37.46 11.25
N PRO A 65 -0.54 38.51 12.06
CA PRO A 65 -1.84 39.16 12.17
C PRO A 65 -2.31 39.79 10.85
N SER A 66 -3.62 39.73 10.59
CA SER A 66 -4.20 40.29 9.37
C SER A 66 -4.20 41.83 9.33
N GLU A 67 -4.07 42.45 10.50
CA GLU A 67 -4.05 43.90 10.72
C GLU A 67 -2.78 44.55 10.18
N GLU A 68 -1.67 43.79 10.13
CA GLU A 68 -0.36 44.29 9.69
C GLU A 68 0.00 43.87 8.25
N ILE A 69 -0.99 43.49 7.45
CA ILE A 69 -0.78 42.98 6.08
C ILE A 69 0.01 43.96 5.19
N ALA A 70 -0.14 45.27 5.41
CA ALA A 70 0.59 46.30 4.68
C ALA A 70 2.12 46.20 4.87
N LYS A 71 2.58 45.63 5.98
CA LYS A 71 4.01 45.45 6.29
C LYS A 71 4.59 44.16 5.72
N PHE A 72 3.76 43.25 5.22
CA PHE A 72 4.21 41.95 4.72
C PHE A 72 5.11 42.11 3.49
N GLY A 73 4.80 43.05 2.60
CA GLY A 73 5.64 43.32 1.43
C GLY A 73 7.07 43.72 1.83
N SER A 74 7.23 44.62 2.80
CA SER A 74 8.56 45.00 3.33
C SER A 74 9.26 43.84 4.03
N LEU A 75 8.52 43.04 4.83
CA LEU A 75 9.08 41.88 5.51
C LEU A 75 9.62 40.84 4.51
N LEU A 76 8.83 40.49 3.49
CA LEU A 76 9.25 39.53 2.47
C LEU A 76 10.48 40.01 1.70
N ARG A 77 10.53 41.31 1.37
CA ARG A 77 11.71 41.90 0.75
C ARG A 77 12.95 41.82 1.64
N CYS A 78 12.83 42.12 2.94
CA CYS A 78 13.95 41.97 3.87
C CYS A 78 14.38 40.51 4.05
N ILE A 79 13.44 39.56 3.98
CA ILE A 79 13.79 38.13 3.97
C ILE A 79 14.62 37.79 2.72
N GLU A 80 14.24 38.31 1.55
CA GLU A 80 14.98 38.08 0.31
C GLU A 80 16.37 38.73 0.30
N THR A 81 16.55 39.89 0.94
CA THR A 81 17.84 40.60 0.94
C THR A 81 18.75 40.15 2.08
N ASP A 82 18.24 40.09 3.31
CA ASP A 82 19.06 39.98 4.52
C ASP A 82 19.23 38.52 4.97
N LEU A 83 18.36 37.63 4.49
CA LEU A 83 18.37 36.20 4.80
C LEU A 83 18.66 35.31 3.58
N VAL A 84 19.17 35.88 2.48
CA VAL A 84 19.48 35.13 1.24
C VAL A 84 20.42 33.95 1.47
N ASP A 85 21.39 34.08 2.38
CA ASP A 85 22.34 33.02 2.70
C ASP A 85 21.81 32.01 3.73
N GLN A 86 20.71 32.35 4.41
CA GLN A 86 20.16 31.60 5.54
C GLN A 86 18.89 30.81 5.18
N ILE A 87 18.10 31.29 4.22
CA ILE A 87 16.80 30.73 3.84
C ILE A 87 16.85 30.25 2.38
N VAL A 88 16.33 29.05 2.13
CA VAL A 88 16.21 28.45 0.80
C VAL A 88 14.88 28.81 0.16
N ASN A 89 13.80 28.73 0.95
CA ASN A 89 12.46 28.96 0.46
C ASN A 89 11.59 29.59 1.53
N TYR A 90 10.61 30.39 1.10
CA TYR A 90 9.61 30.97 1.99
C TYR A 90 8.25 31.05 1.31
N GLY A 91 7.18 31.06 2.10
CA GLY A 91 5.82 31.17 1.58
C GLY A 91 4.85 31.69 2.62
N ILE A 92 3.84 32.42 2.16
CA ILE A 92 2.72 32.88 3.00
C ILE A 92 1.46 32.12 2.60
N SER A 93 0.78 31.53 3.59
CA SER A 93 -0.56 30.97 3.44
C SER A 93 -1.57 31.72 4.32
N ILE A 94 -2.86 31.60 4.00
CA ILE A 94 -3.97 32.17 4.76
C ILE A 94 -4.61 31.06 5.59
N THR A 95 -5.01 31.38 6.83
CA THR A 95 -5.80 30.46 7.65
C THR A 95 -7.11 30.08 6.94
N THR A 96 -7.44 28.79 6.88
CA THR A 96 -8.67 28.31 6.21
C THR A 96 -9.84 28.11 7.18
N MET A 97 -11.06 27.91 6.67
CA MET A 97 -12.23 27.62 7.53
C MET A 97 -12.13 26.27 8.23
N GLU A 98 -11.48 25.31 7.60
CA GLU A 98 -11.19 24.00 8.14
C GLU A 98 -10.26 24.13 9.35
N GLU A 99 -9.22 24.96 9.25
CA GLU A 99 -8.30 25.23 10.35
C GLU A 99 -9.00 25.94 11.52
N VAL A 100 -9.85 26.93 11.24
CA VAL A 100 -10.69 27.58 12.25
C VAL A 100 -11.60 26.56 12.94
N PHE A 101 -12.24 25.67 12.18
CA PHE A 101 -13.10 24.62 12.72
C PHE A 101 -12.34 23.69 13.68
N LEU A 102 -11.15 23.24 13.29
CA LEU A 102 -10.28 22.39 14.13
C LEU A 102 -9.83 23.12 15.41
N LYS A 103 -9.48 24.41 15.30
CA LYS A 103 -9.00 25.21 16.43
C LYS A 103 -10.09 25.52 17.44
N VAL A 104 -11.33 25.74 17.00
CA VAL A 104 -12.51 25.91 17.87
C VAL A 104 -12.83 24.62 18.62
N GLY A 105 -12.75 23.45 17.95
CA GLY A 105 -12.90 22.16 18.62
C GLY A 105 -11.81 21.90 19.67
N SER A 106 -10.57 22.33 19.40
CA SER A 106 -9.42 22.08 20.27
C SER A 106 -9.33 23.05 21.48
N HIS A 107 -9.86 24.28 21.37
CA HIS A 107 -9.79 25.28 22.46
C HIS A 107 -10.58 24.88 23.71
N ASN A 108 -11.61 24.05 23.59
CA ASN A 108 -12.41 23.60 24.73
C ASN A 108 -11.69 22.53 25.58
N GLN A 109 -10.70 21.81 25.05
CA GLN A 109 -9.92 20.87 25.86
C GLN A 109 -9.00 21.60 26.86
N LYS A 110 -8.43 22.75 26.46
CA LYS A 110 -7.49 23.53 27.30
C LYS A 110 -8.16 24.29 28.44
N LYS A 111 -9.43 24.71 28.28
CA LYS A 111 -10.15 25.47 29.31
C LYS A 111 -10.57 24.60 30.51
N THR A 112 -10.69 23.28 30.30
CA THR A 112 -10.96 22.31 31.37
C THR A 112 -9.70 21.94 32.16
N GLU A 113 -8.51 22.00 31.56
CA GLU A 113 -7.22 21.76 32.26
C GLU A 113 -6.83 22.92 33.20
N SER A 114 -7.21 24.18 32.92
CA SER A 114 -6.87 25.31 33.79
C SER A 114 -7.62 25.34 35.14
N LEU A 115 -8.68 24.54 35.32
CA LEU A 115 -9.40 24.43 36.59
C LEU A 115 -8.87 23.32 37.51
N MET A 116 -7.87 22.52 37.08
CA MET A 116 -7.35 21.39 37.87
C MET A 116 -5.85 21.42 38.16
N LEU A 117 -5.17 22.54 37.94
CA LEU A 117 -3.75 22.70 38.29
C LEU A 117 -3.56 23.66 39.46
N THR A 118 -4.04 23.24 40.63
CA THR A 118 -3.42 23.60 41.91
C THR A 118 -3.03 22.29 42.58
N GLU A 119 -1.86 21.76 42.22
CA GLU A 119 -0.83 21.32 43.16
C GLU A 119 0.34 20.63 42.40
N ASN A 120 1.52 21.17 42.64
CA ASN A 120 2.85 20.56 42.57
C ASN A 120 3.36 19.95 41.26
N GLY A 121 4.10 20.80 40.52
CA GLY A 121 5.52 20.56 40.25
C GLY A 121 5.89 19.50 39.20
N THR A 122 6.06 19.92 37.95
CA THR A 122 7.32 19.84 37.15
C THR A 122 7.01 20.05 35.66
N LYS A 123 7.75 20.96 35.03
CA LYS A 123 7.56 21.35 33.63
C LYS A 123 8.23 20.35 32.70
N THR A 124 7.47 19.70 31.81
CA THR A 124 8.00 19.20 30.53
C THR A 124 6.95 19.41 29.43
N LYS A 125 7.30 20.28 28.47
CA LYS A 125 6.49 20.52 27.27
C LYS A 125 6.68 19.32 26.33
N SER A 126 5.60 18.60 26.02
CA SER A 126 5.60 17.57 24.97
C SER A 126 4.24 17.56 24.31
N SER A 127 4.14 18.25 23.18
CA SER A 127 2.94 18.31 22.35
C SER A 127 2.75 16.96 21.64
N ALA A 128 1.74 16.19 22.06
CA ALA A 128 1.20 15.10 21.28
C ALA A 128 -0.23 15.47 20.87
N ILE A 129 -0.46 15.57 19.56
CA ILE A 129 -1.77 15.82 18.96
C ILE A 129 -2.61 14.55 19.18
N ASN A 130 -3.62 14.62 20.05
CA ASN A 130 -4.61 13.55 20.25
C ASN A 130 -5.77 13.75 19.27
N ILE A 131 -5.92 12.85 18.30
CA ILE A 131 -7.10 12.73 17.45
C ILE A 131 -7.88 11.50 17.95
N GLY A 132 -9.02 11.74 18.61
CA GLY A 132 -9.99 10.68 18.91
C GLY A 132 -10.69 10.86 20.26
N ASN A 133 -12.02 10.90 20.21
CA ASN A 133 -12.91 10.98 21.38
C ASN A 133 -13.04 9.57 21.99
N GLY A 134 -12.43 9.33 23.15
CA GLY A 134 -12.52 8.05 23.88
C GLY A 134 -12.11 8.22 25.34
N ASP A 135 -12.86 7.57 26.24
CA ASP A 135 -12.78 7.71 27.69
C ASP A 135 -11.36 7.67 28.28
N MET A 136 -11.09 8.65 29.13
CA MET A 136 -9.79 8.98 29.71
C MET A 136 -9.37 7.94 30.77
N LYS A 137 -8.64 6.90 30.33
CA LYS A 137 -7.75 6.13 31.20
C LYS A 137 -6.33 6.71 31.08
N ASN A 138 -5.76 7.10 32.21
CA ASN A 138 -4.43 7.70 32.36
C ASN A 138 -3.37 7.12 31.40
N TYR A 139 -3.04 7.87 30.35
CA TYR A 139 -1.89 7.57 29.50
C TYR A 139 -0.63 8.09 30.21
N VAL A 140 -0.11 7.28 31.13
CA VAL A 140 1.29 7.36 31.57
C VAL A 140 2.15 7.44 30.31
N ALA A 141 2.99 8.47 30.21
CA ALA A 141 3.91 8.68 29.10
C ALA A 141 4.66 7.37 28.82
N LYS A 142 4.18 6.63 27.82
CA LYS A 142 4.63 5.28 27.55
C LYS A 142 6.05 5.41 27.01
N VAL A 143 7.03 5.01 27.83
CA VAL A 143 8.45 4.98 27.47
C VAL A 143 8.55 4.41 26.06
N LYS A 144 9.14 5.18 25.14
CA LYS A 144 9.32 4.74 23.76
C LYS A 144 10.25 3.53 23.82
N ASN A 145 9.72 2.35 23.49
CA ASN A 145 10.55 1.16 23.30
C ASN A 145 11.63 1.49 22.26
N SER A 146 12.83 0.92 22.39
CA SER A 146 13.92 1.06 21.42
C SER A 146 14.46 -0.33 21.04
N GLY A 147 15.02 -0.48 19.84
CA GLY A 147 15.58 -1.75 19.33
C GLY A 147 14.54 -2.77 18.85
N SER A 148 14.84 -4.08 18.96
CA SER A 148 14.03 -5.17 18.39
C SER A 148 12.58 -5.25 18.92
N LYS A 149 12.34 -4.74 20.14
CA LYS A 149 11.00 -4.65 20.73
C LYS A 149 10.10 -3.65 19.98
N LEU A 150 10.67 -2.61 19.35
CA LEU A 150 9.91 -1.72 18.47
C LEU A 150 9.41 -2.42 17.23
N ILE A 151 10.28 -3.20 16.59
CA ILE A 151 9.96 -3.89 15.34
C ILE A 151 8.80 -4.86 15.59
N PHE A 152 8.83 -5.58 16.70
CA PHE A 152 7.74 -6.50 17.05
C PHE A 152 6.43 -5.76 17.38
N GLN A 153 6.51 -4.62 18.07
CA GLN A 153 5.34 -3.80 18.36
C GLN A 153 4.74 -3.16 17.10
N GLN A 154 5.58 -2.70 16.17
CA GLN A 154 5.18 -2.17 14.88
C GLN A 154 4.56 -3.26 14.00
N PHE A 155 5.19 -4.44 13.96
CA PHE A 155 4.65 -5.59 13.25
C PHE A 155 3.28 -5.99 13.80
N TYR A 156 3.14 -6.09 15.12
CA TYR A 156 1.86 -6.38 15.76
C TYR A 156 0.81 -5.31 15.46
N ALA A 157 1.16 -4.03 15.55
CA ALA A 157 0.24 -2.93 15.21
C ALA A 157 -0.20 -2.97 13.75
N LEU A 158 0.71 -3.28 12.83
CA LEU A 158 0.40 -3.46 11.41
C LEU A 158 -0.50 -4.69 11.19
N LEU A 159 -0.27 -5.79 11.90
CA LEU A 159 -1.07 -7.01 11.83
C LEU A 159 -2.49 -6.78 12.34
N VAL A 160 -2.65 -6.11 13.48
CA VAL A 160 -3.96 -5.70 14.01
C VAL A 160 -4.68 -4.79 13.03
N LYS A 161 -3.98 -3.81 12.45
CA LYS A 161 -4.56 -2.92 11.42
C LYS A 161 -5.00 -3.71 10.19
N ARG A 162 -4.20 -4.68 9.74
CA ARG A 162 -4.50 -5.58 8.62
C ARG A 162 -5.74 -6.44 8.91
N ILE A 163 -5.85 -7.00 10.12
CA ILE A 163 -7.02 -7.79 10.56
C ILE A 163 -8.27 -6.92 10.64
N LEU A 164 -8.16 -5.72 11.22
CA LEU A 164 -9.31 -4.82 11.38
C LEU A 164 -9.83 -4.33 10.01
N TYR A 165 -8.93 -4.03 9.08
CA TYR A 165 -9.29 -3.72 7.70
C TYR A 165 -9.93 -4.93 6.98
N SER A 166 -9.37 -6.13 7.19
CA SER A 166 -9.89 -7.39 6.63
C SER A 166 -11.31 -7.69 7.12
N TYR A 167 -11.59 -7.46 8.41
CA TYR A 167 -12.90 -7.67 9.00
C TYR A 167 -13.93 -6.64 8.52
N ARG A 168 -13.50 -5.39 8.30
CA ARG A 168 -14.38 -4.31 7.84
C ARG A 168 -14.74 -4.42 6.35
N ASN A 169 -13.89 -5.07 5.56
CA ASN A 169 -14.10 -5.28 4.12
C ASN A 169 -14.08 -6.78 3.75
N PRO A 170 -15.06 -7.58 4.24
CA PRO A 170 -15.04 -9.04 4.08
C PRO A 170 -15.16 -9.47 2.60
N ILE A 171 -15.82 -8.67 1.76
CA ILE A 171 -16.05 -9.04 0.36
C ILE A 171 -14.74 -9.07 -0.45
N LEU A 172 -13.85 -8.10 -0.22
CA LEU A 172 -12.57 -7.99 -0.91
C LEU A 172 -11.62 -9.12 -0.49
N THR A 173 -11.59 -9.43 0.82
CA THR A 173 -10.78 -10.52 1.35
C THR A 173 -11.29 -11.90 0.91
N ILE A 174 -12.61 -12.12 0.90
CA ILE A 174 -13.19 -13.37 0.38
C ILE A 174 -12.80 -13.58 -1.09
N ILE A 175 -12.90 -12.56 -1.94
CA ILE A 175 -12.50 -12.66 -3.36
C ILE A 175 -11.01 -13.05 -3.49
N GLN A 176 -10.13 -12.45 -2.68
CA GLN A 176 -8.70 -12.76 -2.69
C GLN A 176 -8.37 -14.20 -2.27
N PHE A 177 -9.16 -14.82 -1.39
CA PHE A 177 -8.99 -16.23 -1.02
C PHE A 177 -9.65 -17.20 -2.01
N ILE A 178 -10.82 -16.84 -2.55
CA ILE A 178 -11.56 -17.71 -3.47
C ILE A 178 -10.86 -17.81 -4.82
N LEU A 179 -10.30 -16.71 -5.35
CA LEU A 179 -9.63 -16.69 -6.65
C LEU A 179 -8.52 -17.76 -6.79
N PRO A 180 -7.51 -17.86 -5.89
CA PRO A 180 -6.49 -18.90 -5.99
C PRO A 180 -7.06 -20.32 -5.81
N ILE A 181 -8.09 -20.50 -4.98
CA ILE A 181 -8.75 -21.80 -4.80
C ILE A 181 -9.45 -22.24 -6.10
N LEU A 182 -10.16 -21.32 -6.77
CA LEU A 182 -10.80 -21.59 -8.06
C LEU A 182 -9.78 -21.95 -9.13
N ILE A 183 -8.67 -21.23 -9.19
CA ILE A 183 -7.58 -21.54 -10.13
C ILE A 183 -7.04 -22.95 -9.87
N LEU A 184 -6.82 -23.32 -8.60
CA LEU A 184 -6.31 -24.64 -8.22
C LEU A 184 -7.32 -25.76 -8.56
N ILE A 185 -8.61 -25.55 -8.30
CA ILE A 185 -9.66 -26.50 -8.70
C ILE A 185 -9.70 -26.65 -10.22
N SER A 186 -9.60 -25.53 -10.95
CA SER A 186 -9.60 -25.53 -12.42
C SER A 186 -8.42 -26.31 -12.99
N THR A 187 -7.21 -26.17 -12.43
CA THR A 187 -6.04 -26.93 -12.89
C THR A 187 -6.16 -28.41 -12.58
N LEU A 188 -6.72 -28.79 -11.44
CA LEU A 188 -6.99 -30.20 -11.11
C LEU A 188 -8.03 -30.83 -12.05
N LEU A 189 -9.11 -30.10 -12.36
CA LEU A 189 -10.11 -30.55 -13.32
C LEU A 189 -9.49 -30.73 -14.71
N MET A 190 -8.70 -29.76 -15.16
CA MET A 190 -7.99 -29.83 -16.43
C MET A 190 -7.04 -31.03 -16.47
N MET A 191 -6.29 -31.29 -15.40
CA MET A 191 -5.42 -32.45 -15.29
C MET A 191 -6.19 -33.77 -15.38
N LYS A 192 -7.41 -33.84 -14.84
CA LYS A 192 -8.27 -35.02 -14.93
C LYS A 192 -8.91 -35.18 -16.32
N SER A 193 -9.16 -34.08 -17.03
CA SER A 193 -9.72 -34.08 -18.39
C SER A 193 -8.70 -34.46 -19.45
N ILE A 194 -7.41 -34.28 -19.20
CA ILE A 194 -6.35 -34.73 -20.12
C ILE A 194 -6.29 -36.26 -20.04
N PRO A 195 -6.54 -36.99 -21.16
CA PRO A 195 -6.35 -38.43 -21.17
C PRO A 195 -4.89 -38.71 -20.87
N THR A 196 -4.62 -39.39 -19.75
CA THR A 196 -3.29 -39.91 -19.46
C THR A 196 -2.87 -40.76 -20.65
N LEU A 197 -1.71 -40.47 -21.24
CA LEU A 197 -1.15 -41.37 -22.26
C LEU A 197 -1.12 -42.76 -21.63
N ALA A 198 -1.87 -43.70 -22.21
CA ALA A 198 -1.86 -45.07 -21.73
C ALA A 198 -0.39 -45.51 -21.63
N PRO A 199 0.01 -46.22 -20.56
CA PRO A 199 1.36 -46.74 -20.47
C PRO A 199 1.63 -47.51 -21.77
N PHE A 200 2.78 -47.24 -22.40
CA PHE A 200 3.15 -47.88 -23.67
C PHE A 200 2.93 -49.39 -23.52
N ARG A 201 1.89 -49.92 -24.17
CA ARG A 201 1.62 -51.35 -24.15
C ARG A 201 2.81 -52.05 -24.79
N LYS A 202 3.25 -53.17 -24.21
CA LYS A 202 4.26 -54.03 -24.82
C LYS A 202 3.81 -54.32 -26.25
N LEU A 203 4.62 -53.96 -27.24
CA LEU A 203 4.31 -54.16 -28.65
C LEU A 203 4.35 -55.67 -28.93
N GLU A 204 3.19 -56.29 -29.02
CA GLU A 204 3.06 -57.65 -29.52
C GLU A 204 3.14 -57.58 -31.05
N MET A 205 4.16 -58.22 -31.63
CA MET A 205 4.34 -58.28 -33.08
C MET A 205 3.36 -59.30 -33.65
N SER A 206 2.07 -58.96 -33.67
CA SER A 206 1.03 -59.73 -34.34
C SER A 206 0.45 -58.95 -35.51
N LEU A 207 -0.02 -59.66 -36.53
CA LEU A 207 -0.64 -59.05 -37.72
C LEU A 207 -2.09 -58.63 -37.45
N ASP A 208 -2.71 -59.13 -36.38
CA ASP A 208 -4.07 -58.80 -35.92
C ASP A 208 -4.25 -57.34 -35.48
N GLN A 209 -3.16 -56.61 -35.20
CA GLN A 209 -3.23 -55.19 -34.87
C GLN A 209 -3.61 -54.31 -36.06
N PHE A 210 -3.53 -54.85 -37.29
CA PHE A 210 -3.90 -54.14 -38.51
C PHE A 210 -5.33 -54.50 -38.92
N ASN A 211 -6.10 -53.50 -39.35
CA ASN A 211 -7.45 -53.73 -39.85
C ASN A 211 -7.38 -54.34 -41.25
N ASN A 212 -7.62 -55.66 -41.36
CA ASN A 212 -7.48 -56.48 -42.58
C ASN A 212 -6.05 -56.47 -43.18
N PRO A 213 -5.08 -57.17 -42.58
CA PRO A 213 -3.75 -57.32 -43.15
C PRO A 213 -3.82 -58.17 -44.43
N PHE A 214 -3.29 -57.65 -45.54
CA PHE A 214 -3.09 -58.40 -46.78
C PHE A 214 -1.59 -58.62 -47.00
N VAL A 215 -1.17 -59.88 -46.93
CA VAL A 215 0.24 -60.25 -47.16
C VAL A 215 0.39 -60.80 -48.57
N LYS A 216 1.25 -60.16 -49.37
CA LYS A 216 1.59 -60.59 -50.72
C LYS A 216 3.02 -61.13 -50.70
N TYR A 217 3.21 -62.31 -51.27
CA TYR A 217 4.54 -62.87 -51.49
C TYR A 217 4.76 -63.13 -52.99
N PHE A 218 6.02 -63.14 -53.39
CA PHE A 218 6.46 -63.43 -54.75
C PHE A 218 7.48 -64.56 -54.70
N ALA A 219 7.31 -65.55 -55.58
CA ALA A 219 8.23 -66.67 -55.71
C ALA A 219 8.69 -66.77 -57.16
N HIS A 220 10.00 -66.90 -57.37
CA HIS A 220 10.52 -67.23 -58.71
C HIS A 220 10.19 -68.68 -59.06
N ASN A 221 10.19 -69.02 -60.35
CA ASN A 221 9.80 -70.35 -60.85
C ASN A 221 10.89 -71.43 -60.64
N ASP A 222 11.62 -71.33 -59.53
CA ASP A 222 12.61 -72.28 -59.07
C ASP A 222 12.00 -73.14 -57.96
N ASN A 223 12.25 -74.45 -57.97
CA ASN A 223 11.66 -75.40 -57.01
C ASN A 223 11.93 -75.00 -55.54
N LEU A 224 13.09 -74.41 -55.26
CA LEU A 224 13.48 -73.98 -53.92
C LEU A 224 12.70 -72.74 -53.47
N SER A 225 12.48 -71.79 -54.37
CA SER A 225 11.70 -70.57 -54.12
C SER A 225 10.22 -70.87 -53.89
N ILE A 226 9.67 -71.83 -54.64
CA ILE A 226 8.28 -72.28 -54.47
C ILE A 226 8.09 -73.01 -53.13
N SER A 227 9.06 -73.85 -52.72
CA SER A 227 9.01 -74.54 -51.42
C SER A 227 9.06 -73.55 -50.25
N LEU A 228 9.99 -72.59 -50.28
CA LEU A 228 10.11 -71.55 -49.24
C LEU A 228 8.86 -70.66 -49.18
N ALA A 229 8.29 -70.31 -50.33
CA ALA A 229 7.09 -69.50 -50.37
C ALA A 229 5.87 -70.23 -49.78
N LYS A 230 5.80 -71.56 -49.96
CA LYS A 230 4.75 -72.39 -49.37
C LYS A 230 4.91 -72.51 -47.85
N ASP A 231 6.13 -72.74 -47.36
CA ASP A 231 6.41 -72.78 -45.92
C ASP A 231 6.10 -71.43 -45.25
N TYR A 232 6.38 -70.32 -45.95
CA TYR A 232 6.06 -68.97 -45.48
C TYR A 232 4.55 -68.69 -45.46
N GLU A 233 3.82 -69.15 -46.49
CA GLU A 233 2.36 -69.07 -46.53
C GLU A 233 1.74 -69.87 -45.38
N ASP A 234 2.19 -71.10 -45.14
CA ASP A 234 1.67 -71.96 -44.07
C ASP A 234 1.94 -71.38 -42.68
N THR A 235 3.13 -70.78 -42.46
CA THR A 235 3.45 -70.08 -41.21
C THR A 235 2.53 -68.87 -40.97
N LEU A 236 2.14 -68.15 -42.03
CA LEU A 236 1.25 -66.99 -41.93
C LEU A 236 -0.23 -67.37 -41.82
N LYS A 237 -0.64 -68.56 -42.28
CA LYS A 237 -2.01 -69.07 -42.10
C LYS A 237 -2.35 -69.35 -40.65
N ASP A 238 -1.34 -69.75 -39.87
CA ASP A 238 -1.49 -69.95 -38.43
C ASP A 238 -1.70 -68.61 -37.68
N GLU A 239 -1.24 -67.49 -38.27
CA GLU A 239 -1.38 -66.14 -37.70
C GLU A 239 -2.51 -65.29 -38.32
N ILE A 240 -2.99 -65.60 -39.53
CA ILE A 240 -4.02 -64.86 -40.27
C ILE A 240 -5.00 -65.84 -40.92
N SER A 241 -6.31 -65.54 -40.87
CA SER A 241 -7.33 -66.36 -41.54
C SER A 241 -7.03 -66.60 -43.03
N ASP A 242 -7.06 -67.88 -43.42
CA ASP A 242 -6.67 -68.49 -44.71
C ASP A 242 -7.00 -67.69 -45.99
N ASN A 243 -8.14 -66.99 -46.02
CA ASN A 243 -8.64 -66.28 -47.20
C ASN A 243 -7.94 -64.94 -47.52
N ARG A 244 -6.82 -64.62 -46.87
CA ARG A 244 -6.18 -63.28 -46.93
C ARG A 244 -4.73 -63.27 -47.38
N ILE A 245 -4.16 -64.43 -47.69
CA ILE A 245 -2.82 -64.58 -48.23
C ILE A 245 -2.94 -64.77 -49.75
N ILE A 246 -2.30 -63.90 -50.52
CA ILE A 246 -2.39 -63.94 -51.99
C ILE A 246 -0.98 -64.07 -52.56
N GLY A 247 -0.66 -65.28 -53.03
CA GLY A 247 0.54 -65.56 -53.81
C GLY A 247 0.36 -65.17 -55.28
N LYS A 248 1.35 -64.48 -55.85
CA LYS A 248 1.45 -64.28 -57.30
C LYS A 248 2.64 -65.10 -57.81
N ARG A 249 2.36 -66.04 -58.72
CA ARG A 249 3.37 -66.75 -59.51
C ARG A 249 4.09 -65.79 -60.45
#